data_AF-A0A9E6XXE2-F1
#
_entry.id   AF-A0A9E6XXE2-F1
#
_cell.length_a   1.000
_cell.length_b   1.000
_cell.length_c   1.000
_cell.angle_alpha   90.00
_cell.angle_beta   90.00
_cell.angle_gamma   90.00
#
_symmetry.space_group_name_H-M   'P 1'
#
loop_
_entity.id
_entity.type
_entity.pdbx_description
1 polymer ?
#
loop_
_entity_poly.entity_id
_entity_poly.type
_entity_poly.pdbx_seq_one_letter_code
_entity_poly.pdbx_strand_id
1 'polypeptide(L)'
;MRTFSSLIVVGAALAVIAGCGSQQAAPTQTSAAAAPQPATQTTVSAPDAMTRTAMRRYGIESHGASAQIHLRTVVHDPQLLHALRTGDVASLRAAVRRLQATPHAHISRLRVVRRSRVLADAGVPFVLAPLQKTIRDAHGRPLATVQISMQDEIGFVRYMHRVYGANVILRGRGRSHLRTSMYSAAFVRLPASGTATIAGHPYRVHSFHESALGGEPVTVWILER
;
A
#
# COMPACT_ATOMS: atom_id res chain seq x y z
N MET A 1 -16.93 40.87 21.12
CA MET A 1 -16.62 42.15 21.79
C MET A 1 -16.06 41.88 23.17
N ARG A 2 -14.78 42.17 23.39
CA ARG A 2 -14.08 42.37 24.69
C ARG A 2 -12.63 42.82 24.43
N THR A 3 -12.50 44.11 24.15
CA THR A 3 -11.58 45.16 24.64
C THR A 3 -10.13 44.92 25.14
N PHE A 4 -9.26 45.88 24.72
CA PHE A 4 -7.97 46.45 25.22
C PHE A 4 -6.69 45.59 25.11
N SER A 5 -5.71 45.92 24.24
CA SER A 5 -4.70 47.02 24.24
C SER A 5 -3.54 46.85 25.22
N SER A 6 -2.32 46.63 24.70
CA SER A 6 -1.11 47.44 25.02
C SER A 6 0.09 47.04 24.16
N LEU A 7 0.72 48.06 23.56
CA LEU A 7 2.04 48.07 22.94
C LEU A 7 3.14 47.93 23.99
N ILE A 8 4.25 47.23 23.69
CA ILE A 8 5.63 47.66 24.01
C ILE A 8 6.59 47.16 22.92
N VAL A 9 7.54 48.04 22.57
CA VAL A 9 8.54 48.02 21.49
C VAL A 9 9.91 47.55 22.02
N VAL A 10 10.81 47.22 21.08
CA VAL A 10 12.29 47.40 21.09
C VAL A 10 13.12 46.10 21.12
N GLY A 11 14.03 45.97 20.15
CA GLY A 11 15.30 45.27 20.35
C GLY A 11 15.89 44.51 19.16
N ALA A 12 16.03 45.12 17.97
CA ALA A 12 16.87 44.53 16.91
C ALA A 12 18.32 45.03 17.07
N ALA A 13 19.24 44.11 17.39
CA ALA A 13 20.68 44.36 17.35
C ALA A 13 21.32 43.43 16.32
N LEU A 14 21.75 44.03 15.20
CA LEU A 14 22.66 43.47 14.21
C LEU A 14 24.10 43.67 14.71
N ALA A 15 24.89 42.61 14.77
CA ALA A 15 26.33 42.69 14.93
C ALA A 15 27.01 42.03 13.72
N VAL A 16 27.65 42.88 12.92
CA VAL A 16 28.54 42.56 11.79
C VAL A 16 29.91 42.19 12.36
N ILE A 17 30.50 41.09 11.90
CA ILE A 17 31.93 40.81 12.12
C ILE A 17 32.59 40.74 10.76
N ALA A 18 33.34 41.80 10.43
CA ALA A 18 34.26 41.86 9.31
C ALA A 18 35.57 41.16 9.71
N GLY A 19 35.96 40.14 8.96
CA GLY A 19 37.25 39.46 9.10
C GLY A 19 38.06 39.61 7.83
N CYS A 20 39.16 40.39 7.91
CA CYS A 20 40.21 40.47 6.91
C CYS A 20 41.06 39.19 6.94
N GLY A 21 41.33 38.60 5.78
CA GLY A 21 42.26 37.47 5.63
C GLY A 21 42.90 37.49 4.26
N SER A 22 44.23 37.57 4.25
CA SER A 22 45.14 37.86 3.15
C SER A 22 45.22 36.78 2.06
N GLN A 23 45.52 37.24 0.84
CA GLN A 23 45.86 36.43 -0.33
C GLN A 23 47.25 35.79 -0.21
N GLN A 24 47.36 34.50 -0.54
CA GLN A 24 48.63 33.87 -0.93
C GLN A 24 48.38 33.03 -2.20
N ALA A 25 49.18 33.26 -3.24
CA ALA A 25 49.08 32.59 -4.53
C ALA A 25 49.93 31.30 -4.59
N ALA A 26 49.30 30.24 -5.10
CA ALA A 26 49.79 29.07 -5.87
C ALA A 26 50.95 28.19 -5.30
N PRO A 27 50.90 26.85 -5.51
CA PRO A 27 51.10 26.29 -6.85
C PRO A 27 50.07 25.23 -7.27
N THR A 28 49.95 25.14 -8.59
CA THR A 28 49.18 24.19 -9.38
C THR A 28 49.55 22.74 -9.03
N GLN A 29 48.60 21.98 -8.50
CA GLN A 29 48.62 20.52 -8.55
C GLN A 29 47.40 20.04 -9.30
N THR A 30 47.64 19.60 -10.53
CA THR A 30 46.70 18.89 -11.39
C THR A 30 46.41 17.53 -10.75
N SER A 31 45.43 17.49 -9.84
CA SER A 31 44.80 16.24 -9.44
C SER A 31 43.56 16.10 -10.29
N ALA A 32 43.57 15.13 -11.20
CA ALA A 32 42.44 14.79 -12.05
C ALA A 32 41.25 14.44 -11.16
N ALA A 33 40.35 15.40 -10.97
CA ALA A 33 39.08 15.18 -10.31
C ALA A 33 38.32 14.15 -11.14
N ALA A 34 38.15 12.96 -10.57
CA ALA A 34 37.12 12.04 -11.01
C ALA A 34 35.83 12.84 -11.14
N ALA A 35 35.28 12.89 -12.35
CA ALA A 35 34.04 13.57 -12.63
C ALA A 35 33.00 13.13 -11.57
N PRO A 36 32.34 14.06 -10.85
CA PRO A 36 31.21 13.67 -10.02
C PRO A 36 30.20 13.05 -10.97
N GLN A 37 30.08 11.72 -10.93
CA GLN A 37 28.96 11.02 -11.52
C GLN A 37 27.71 11.71 -10.95
N PRO A 38 26.75 12.14 -11.77
CA PRO A 38 25.48 12.57 -11.24
C PRO A 38 24.90 11.36 -10.51
N ALA A 39 25.00 11.36 -9.18
CA ALA A 39 24.14 10.54 -8.36
C ALA A 39 22.74 10.99 -8.78
N THR A 40 22.06 10.14 -9.54
CA THR A 40 20.66 10.33 -9.90
C THR A 40 19.88 10.23 -8.59
N GLN A 41 19.89 11.30 -7.81
CA GLN A 41 19.03 11.47 -6.67
C GLN A 41 17.64 11.51 -7.27
N THR A 42 17.01 10.34 -7.30
CA THR A 42 15.61 10.22 -7.66
C THR A 42 14.85 10.82 -6.49
N THR A 43 14.72 12.15 -6.48
CA THR A 43 13.89 12.85 -5.52
C THR A 43 12.45 12.45 -5.82
N VAL A 44 11.96 11.46 -5.06
CA VAL A 44 10.55 11.06 -5.12
C VAL A 44 9.75 12.27 -4.67
N SER A 45 9.01 12.85 -5.60
CA SER A 45 8.14 13.99 -5.29
C SER A 45 7.00 13.55 -4.38
N ALA A 46 6.54 14.45 -3.51
CA ALA A 46 5.42 14.17 -2.63
C ALA A 46 4.20 13.67 -3.43
N PRO A 47 3.41 12.70 -2.91
CA PRO A 47 2.23 12.21 -3.61
C PRO A 47 1.20 13.30 -3.86
N ASP A 48 0.63 13.33 -5.06
CA ASP A 48 -0.50 14.20 -5.40
C ASP A 48 -1.79 13.80 -4.63
N ALA A 49 -2.88 14.55 -4.85
CA ALA A 49 -4.15 14.29 -4.18
C ALA A 49 -4.78 12.94 -4.57
N MET A 50 -4.66 12.53 -5.83
CA MET A 50 -5.22 11.27 -6.32
C MET A 50 -4.47 10.06 -5.75
N THR A 51 -3.15 10.14 -5.70
CA THR A 51 -2.27 9.14 -5.10
C THR A 51 -2.54 8.99 -3.62
N ARG A 52 -2.71 10.10 -2.88
CA ARG A 52 -3.13 10.04 -1.47
C ARG A 52 -4.50 9.38 -1.30
N THR A 53 -5.44 9.64 -2.21
CA THR A 53 -6.76 8.98 -2.21
C THR A 53 -6.64 7.48 -2.44
N ALA A 54 -5.81 7.06 -3.42
CA ALA A 54 -5.54 5.66 -3.71
C ALA A 54 -4.89 4.93 -2.53
N MET A 55 -3.87 5.53 -1.91
CA MET A 55 -3.20 5.00 -0.71
C MET A 55 -4.20 4.82 0.44
N ARG A 56 -5.01 5.86 0.73
CA ARG A 56 -6.04 5.81 1.77
C ARG A 56 -7.05 4.70 1.47
N ARG A 57 -7.50 4.56 0.21
CA ARG A 57 -8.44 3.50 -0.16
C ARG A 57 -7.83 2.13 0.04
N TYR A 58 -6.60 1.90 -0.43
CA TYR A 58 -5.90 0.64 -0.24
C TYR A 58 -5.76 0.26 1.24
N GLY A 59 -5.40 1.24 2.08
CA GLY A 59 -5.31 1.08 3.52
C GLY A 59 -6.64 0.73 4.19
N ILE A 60 -7.75 1.35 3.76
CA ILE A 60 -9.10 1.02 4.25
C ILE A 60 -9.48 -0.43 3.91
N GLU A 61 -9.20 -0.88 2.69
CA GLU A 61 -9.51 -2.27 2.30
C GLU A 61 -8.68 -3.30 3.08
N SER A 62 -7.44 -2.93 3.43
CA SER A 62 -6.47 -3.83 4.06
C SER A 62 -6.52 -3.81 5.59
N HIS A 63 -7.01 -2.72 6.21
CA HIS A 63 -6.95 -2.54 7.67
C HIS A 63 -8.15 -1.81 8.28
N GLY A 64 -9.15 -1.43 7.47
CA GLY A 64 -10.29 -0.62 7.91
C GLY A 64 -11.23 -1.32 8.89
N ALA A 65 -12.08 -0.52 9.55
CA ALA A 65 -12.99 -1.00 10.59
C ALA A 65 -13.96 -2.10 10.11
N SER A 66 -14.50 -1.99 8.89
CA SER A 66 -15.36 -3.04 8.31
C SER A 66 -14.61 -4.37 8.18
N ALA A 67 -13.38 -4.35 7.67
CA ALA A 67 -12.55 -5.55 7.56
C ALA A 67 -12.28 -6.20 8.93
N GLN A 68 -12.01 -5.38 9.96
CA GLN A 68 -11.84 -5.86 11.34
C GLN A 68 -13.13 -6.51 11.90
N ILE A 69 -14.30 -5.94 11.59
CA ILE A 69 -15.59 -6.49 11.99
C ILE A 69 -15.80 -7.87 11.33
N HIS A 70 -15.60 -7.98 10.02
CA HIS A 70 -15.76 -9.26 9.32
C HIS A 70 -14.76 -10.31 9.79
N LEU A 71 -13.50 -9.93 10.05
CA LEU A 71 -12.51 -10.84 10.62
C LEU A 71 -12.97 -11.35 11.98
N ARG A 72 -13.51 -10.47 12.84
CA ARG A 72 -14.06 -10.86 14.14
C ARG A 72 -15.22 -11.83 13.98
N THR A 73 -16.15 -11.57 13.07
CA THR A 73 -17.27 -12.48 12.80
C THR A 73 -16.79 -13.85 12.36
N VAL A 74 -15.85 -13.91 11.40
CA VAL A 74 -15.30 -15.18 10.89
C VAL A 74 -14.62 -15.98 12.00
N VAL A 75 -13.77 -15.37 12.82
CA VAL A 75 -13.01 -16.11 13.84
C VAL A 75 -13.87 -16.59 15.01
N HIS A 76 -15.10 -16.07 15.15
CA HIS A 76 -16.08 -16.54 16.13
C HIS A 76 -17.16 -17.43 15.51
N ASP A 77 -17.08 -17.77 14.22
CA ASP A 77 -18.05 -18.65 13.58
C ASP A 77 -18.03 -20.05 14.23
N PRO A 78 -19.16 -20.53 14.76
CA PRO A 78 -19.20 -21.76 15.56
C PRO A 78 -18.85 -23.00 14.72
N GLN A 79 -19.23 -23.03 13.44
CA GLN A 79 -18.96 -24.18 12.57
C GLN A 79 -17.49 -24.23 12.15
N LEU A 80 -16.88 -23.08 11.86
CA LEU A 80 -15.45 -22.97 11.63
C LEU A 80 -14.64 -23.41 12.86
N LEU A 81 -15.02 -22.92 14.04
CA LEU A 81 -14.36 -23.29 15.30
C LEU A 81 -14.53 -24.76 15.65
N HIS A 82 -15.72 -25.32 15.46
CA HIS A 82 -15.97 -26.75 15.67
C HIS A 82 -15.07 -27.60 14.76
N ALA A 83 -15.07 -27.32 13.45
CA ALA A 83 -14.24 -28.03 12.48
C ALA A 83 -12.73 -27.93 12.78
N LEU A 84 -12.27 -26.76 13.25
CA LEU A 84 -10.86 -26.58 13.65
C LEU A 84 -10.46 -27.42 14.87
N ARG A 85 -11.37 -27.58 15.84
CA ARG A 85 -11.15 -28.35 17.06
C ARG A 85 -11.21 -29.85 16.79
N THR A 86 -12.15 -30.31 15.97
CA THR A 86 -12.29 -31.73 15.63
C THR A 86 -11.31 -32.19 14.54
N GLY A 87 -10.68 -31.25 13.82
CA GLY A 87 -9.76 -31.56 12.73
C GLY A 87 -10.47 -31.97 11.43
N ASP A 88 -11.78 -31.75 11.32
CA ASP A 88 -12.55 -32.05 10.12
C ASP A 88 -12.29 -31.01 9.02
N VAL A 89 -11.40 -31.37 8.09
CA VAL A 89 -11.01 -30.51 6.97
C VAL A 89 -12.15 -30.30 5.97
N ALA A 90 -13.06 -31.28 5.81
CA ALA A 90 -14.18 -31.14 4.89
C ALA A 90 -15.19 -30.10 5.39
N SER A 91 -15.57 -30.20 6.68
CA SER A 91 -16.42 -29.21 7.35
C SER A 91 -15.75 -27.83 7.39
N LEU A 92 -14.44 -27.77 7.61
CA LEU A 92 -13.69 -26.50 7.58
C LEU A 92 -13.78 -25.83 6.21
N ARG A 93 -13.60 -26.58 5.12
CA ARG A 93 -13.71 -26.06 3.75
C ARG A 93 -15.14 -25.59 3.43
N ALA A 94 -16.15 -26.31 3.91
CA ALA A 94 -17.54 -25.90 3.76
C ALA A 94 -17.84 -24.58 4.50
N ALA A 95 -17.39 -24.45 5.75
CA ALA A 95 -17.52 -23.24 6.53
C ALA A 95 -16.81 -22.05 5.87
N VAL A 96 -15.57 -22.25 5.39
CA VAL A 96 -14.79 -21.22 4.69
C VAL A 96 -15.50 -20.72 3.43
N ARG A 97 -16.05 -21.62 2.60
CA ARG A 97 -16.81 -21.22 1.40
C ARG A 97 -18.08 -20.45 1.75
N ARG A 98 -18.84 -20.91 2.75
CA ARG A 98 -20.06 -20.22 3.20
C ARG A 98 -19.74 -18.81 3.68
N LEU A 99 -18.73 -18.68 4.54
CA LEU A 99 -18.33 -17.38 5.10
C LEU A 99 -17.82 -16.44 4.01
N GLN A 100 -16.99 -16.92 3.08
CA GLN A 100 -16.51 -16.12 1.95
C GLN A 100 -17.66 -15.66 1.05
N ALA A 101 -18.65 -16.52 0.80
CA ALA A 101 -19.81 -16.21 -0.04
C ALA A 101 -20.90 -15.37 0.67
N THR A 102 -20.66 -14.89 1.90
CA THR A 102 -21.64 -14.09 2.64
C THR A 102 -21.85 -12.74 1.93
N PRO A 103 -23.06 -12.44 1.40
CA PRO A 103 -23.27 -11.31 0.49
C PRO A 103 -22.86 -9.95 1.04
N HIS A 104 -23.08 -9.72 2.34
CA HIS A 104 -22.78 -8.43 2.99
C HIS A 104 -21.35 -8.32 3.52
N ALA A 105 -20.56 -9.40 3.45
CA ALA A 105 -19.21 -9.41 3.98
C ALA A 105 -18.17 -8.94 2.97
N HIS A 106 -18.47 -9.00 1.66
CA HIS A 106 -17.55 -8.62 0.58
C HIS A 106 -16.12 -9.19 0.79
N ILE A 107 -16.00 -10.44 1.22
CA ILE A 107 -14.70 -11.08 1.41
C ILE A 107 -14.24 -11.64 0.07
N SER A 108 -13.30 -10.97 -0.60
CA SER A 108 -12.71 -11.44 -1.86
C SER A 108 -11.91 -12.74 -1.69
N ARG A 109 -11.30 -12.95 -0.51
CA ARG A 109 -10.65 -14.21 -0.17
C ARG A 109 -10.62 -14.51 1.32
N LEU A 110 -10.83 -15.78 1.66
CA LEU A 110 -10.77 -16.33 3.00
C LEU A 110 -9.81 -17.52 3.04
N ARG A 111 -8.81 -17.50 3.93
CA ARG A 111 -7.86 -18.61 4.11
C ARG A 111 -7.75 -18.99 5.57
N VAL A 112 -7.58 -20.30 5.80
CA VAL A 112 -7.25 -20.85 7.11
C VAL A 112 -5.94 -21.60 6.99
N VAL A 113 -4.93 -21.12 7.72
CA VAL A 113 -3.56 -21.61 7.66
C VAL A 113 -3.18 -22.19 9.02
N ARG A 114 -2.63 -23.39 9.06
CA ARG A 114 -2.05 -23.98 10.27
C ARG A 114 -0.57 -24.21 10.01
N ARG A 115 0.28 -23.47 10.74
CA ARG A 115 1.73 -23.39 10.47
C ARG A 115 1.97 -22.89 9.04
N SER A 116 2.61 -23.67 8.18
CA SER A 116 2.81 -23.36 6.75
C SER A 116 1.76 -24.01 5.83
N ARG A 117 0.84 -24.82 6.37
CA ARG A 117 -0.14 -25.56 5.57
C ARG A 117 -1.47 -24.82 5.49
N VAL A 118 -1.94 -24.61 4.27
CA VAL A 118 -3.30 -24.12 4.00
C VAL A 118 -4.27 -25.28 4.21
N LEU A 119 -5.21 -25.13 5.15
CA LEU A 119 -6.23 -26.14 5.42
C LEU A 119 -7.46 -25.93 4.55
N ALA A 120 -7.84 -24.66 4.36
CA ALA A 120 -8.96 -24.24 3.53
C ALA A 120 -8.68 -22.86 2.92
N ASP A 121 -9.18 -22.65 1.70
CA ASP A 121 -8.97 -21.46 0.89
C ASP A 121 -10.19 -21.29 -0.03
N ALA A 122 -10.76 -20.10 -0.07
CA ALA A 122 -11.86 -19.75 -0.96
C ALA A 122 -11.74 -18.29 -1.40
N GLY A 123 -12.12 -18.00 -2.64
CA GLY A 123 -12.09 -16.67 -3.23
C GLY A 123 -11.15 -16.57 -4.44
N VAL A 124 -10.82 -15.34 -4.82
CA VAL A 124 -10.06 -15.03 -6.04
C VAL A 124 -8.53 -15.08 -5.82
N PRO A 125 -7.73 -15.32 -6.88
CA PRO A 125 -6.32 -15.68 -6.73
C PRO A 125 -5.41 -14.52 -6.32
N PHE A 126 -5.66 -13.31 -6.81
CA PHE A 126 -4.87 -12.12 -6.49
C PHE A 126 -5.75 -11.16 -5.69
N VAL A 127 -5.29 -10.79 -4.50
CA VAL A 127 -6.04 -9.95 -3.57
C VAL A 127 -5.10 -9.04 -2.82
N LEU A 128 -5.62 -7.92 -2.32
CA LEU A 128 -4.85 -7.01 -1.49
C LEU A 128 -4.43 -7.70 -0.18
N ALA A 129 -3.49 -7.09 0.55
CA ALA A 129 -2.98 -7.63 1.81
C ALA A 129 -4.14 -8.04 2.75
N PRO A 130 -4.14 -9.28 3.26
CA PRO A 130 -5.19 -9.73 4.16
C PRO A 130 -4.99 -9.17 5.57
N LEU A 131 -6.09 -8.98 6.28
CA LEU A 131 -6.07 -9.00 7.74
C LEU A 131 -5.96 -10.43 8.22
N GLN A 132 -5.33 -10.62 9.37
CA GLN A 132 -5.16 -11.95 9.92
C GLN A 132 -5.31 -12.01 11.43
N LYS A 133 -5.82 -13.15 11.92
CA LYS A 133 -5.97 -13.43 13.35
C LYS A 133 -5.69 -14.90 13.63
N THR A 134 -4.87 -15.16 14.64
CA THR A 134 -4.61 -16.51 15.13
C THR A 134 -5.68 -16.91 16.14
N ILE A 135 -6.38 -18.00 15.83
CA ILE A 135 -7.29 -18.70 16.74
C ILE A 135 -6.45 -19.60 17.64
N ARG A 136 -6.73 -19.56 18.94
CA ARG A 136 -6.05 -20.37 19.96
C ARG A 136 -7.03 -21.33 20.62
N ASP A 137 -6.52 -22.45 21.13
CA ASP A 137 -7.30 -23.38 21.95
C ASP A 137 -7.48 -22.85 23.38
N ALA A 138 -8.19 -23.62 24.21
CA ALA A 138 -8.43 -23.30 25.62
C ALA A 138 -7.14 -23.21 26.46
N HIS A 139 -6.02 -23.76 25.97
CA HIS A 139 -4.71 -23.75 26.63
C HIS A 139 -3.79 -22.67 26.04
N GLY A 140 -4.33 -21.78 25.19
CA GLY A 140 -3.60 -20.70 24.54
C GLY A 140 -2.72 -21.13 23.36
N ARG A 141 -2.73 -22.41 22.95
CA ARG A 141 -1.91 -22.90 21.83
C ARG A 141 -2.55 -22.51 20.49
N PRO A 142 -1.75 -22.12 19.48
CA PRO A 142 -2.29 -21.71 18.19
C PRO A 142 -2.92 -22.89 17.44
N LEU A 143 -4.20 -22.78 17.10
CA LEU A 143 -4.93 -23.75 16.30
C LEU A 143 -4.79 -23.48 14.80
N ALA A 144 -5.00 -22.23 14.38
CA ALA A 144 -4.86 -21.80 12.99
C ALA A 144 -4.85 -20.27 12.93
N THR A 145 -4.32 -19.72 11.84
CA THR A 145 -4.43 -18.31 11.46
C THR A 145 -5.47 -18.19 10.36
N VAL A 146 -6.50 -17.39 10.62
CA VAL A 146 -7.48 -16.97 9.62
C VAL A 146 -6.94 -15.72 8.94
N GLN A 147 -7.02 -15.68 7.61
CA GLN A 147 -6.68 -14.53 6.78
C GLN A 147 -7.89 -14.15 5.94
N ILE A 148 -8.26 -12.86 5.93
CA ILE A 148 -9.33 -12.34 5.09
C ILE A 148 -8.82 -11.16 4.26
N SER A 149 -9.11 -11.16 2.97
CA SER A 149 -8.93 -10.00 2.09
C SER A 149 -10.30 -9.52 1.66
N MET A 150 -10.58 -8.24 1.88
CA MET A 150 -11.85 -7.62 1.49
C MET A 150 -11.89 -7.37 -0.01
N GLN A 151 -10.82 -6.81 -0.56
CA GLN A 151 -10.78 -6.39 -1.96
C GLN A 151 -9.78 -7.20 -2.77
N ASP A 152 -10.12 -7.42 -4.03
CA ASP A 152 -9.20 -7.91 -5.05
C ASP A 152 -8.59 -6.75 -5.86
N GLU A 153 -7.56 -7.05 -6.66
CA GLU A 153 -6.91 -6.02 -7.47
C GLU A 153 -7.85 -5.44 -8.54
N ILE A 154 -8.79 -6.27 -9.05
CA ILE A 154 -9.79 -5.85 -10.04
C ILE A 154 -10.70 -4.79 -9.46
N GLY A 155 -11.26 -5.06 -8.28
CA GLY A 155 -12.17 -4.20 -7.54
C GLY A 155 -11.50 -2.89 -7.16
N PHE A 156 -10.26 -2.93 -6.66
CA PHE A 156 -9.50 -1.72 -6.35
C PHE A 156 -9.29 -0.84 -7.60
N VAL A 157 -8.74 -1.42 -8.68
CA VAL A 157 -8.47 -0.67 -9.92
C VAL A 157 -9.78 -0.13 -10.53
N ARG A 158 -10.82 -0.95 -10.57
CA ARG A 158 -12.14 -0.57 -11.08
C ARG A 158 -12.77 0.55 -10.27
N TYR A 159 -12.70 0.47 -8.93
CA TYR A 159 -13.23 1.51 -8.05
C TYR A 159 -12.52 2.83 -8.27
N MET A 160 -11.19 2.82 -8.25
CA MET A 160 -10.40 4.03 -8.49
C MET A 160 -10.70 4.67 -9.84
N HIS A 161 -10.83 3.85 -10.89
CA HIS A 161 -11.14 4.34 -12.22
C HIS A 161 -12.57 4.89 -12.35
N ARG A 162 -13.59 4.15 -11.88
CA ARG A 162 -14.99 4.54 -12.08
C ARG A 162 -15.44 5.67 -11.16
N VAL A 163 -14.90 5.75 -9.94
CA VAL A 163 -15.32 6.74 -8.94
C VAL A 163 -14.49 8.00 -9.01
N TYR A 164 -13.19 7.89 -9.27
CA TYR A 164 -12.27 9.04 -9.25
C TYR A 164 -11.69 9.39 -10.63
N GLY A 165 -12.01 8.63 -11.68
CA GLY A 165 -11.45 8.87 -13.02
C GLY A 165 -9.96 8.52 -13.14
N ALA A 166 -9.36 7.90 -12.12
CA ALA A 166 -7.93 7.61 -12.10
C ALA A 166 -7.56 6.52 -13.11
N ASN A 167 -6.45 6.70 -13.82
CA ASN A 167 -5.79 5.62 -14.54
C ASN A 167 -4.84 4.92 -13.58
N VAL A 168 -5.09 3.65 -13.29
CA VAL A 168 -4.38 2.89 -12.27
C VAL A 168 -3.70 1.68 -12.92
N ILE A 169 -2.47 1.41 -12.49
CA ILE A 169 -1.73 0.20 -12.81
C ILE A 169 -1.29 -0.39 -11.48
N LEU A 170 -1.62 -1.64 -11.23
CA LEU A 170 -1.13 -2.41 -10.09
C LEU A 170 -0.32 -3.57 -10.62
N ARG A 171 0.95 -3.68 -10.21
CA ARG A 171 1.85 -4.79 -10.54
C ARG A 171 2.37 -5.44 -9.27
N GLY A 172 2.22 -6.76 -9.19
CA GLY A 172 2.95 -7.62 -8.27
C GLY A 172 4.22 -8.19 -8.92
N ARG A 173 4.74 -9.25 -8.29
CA ARG A 173 5.96 -9.96 -8.70
C ARG A 173 5.75 -10.82 -9.94
N GLY A 174 4.58 -11.43 -10.09
CA GLY A 174 4.25 -12.30 -11.22
C GLY A 174 3.74 -11.53 -12.45
N ARG A 175 4.01 -12.03 -13.65
CA ARG A 175 3.45 -11.44 -14.89
C ARG A 175 1.91 -11.47 -14.92
N SER A 176 1.30 -12.46 -14.27
CA SER A 176 -0.15 -12.57 -14.09
C SER A 176 -0.70 -11.65 -12.99
N HIS A 177 0.16 -11.04 -12.17
CA HIS A 177 -0.23 -10.14 -11.08
C HIS A 177 -0.22 -8.70 -11.55
N LEU A 178 -0.88 -8.46 -12.69
CA LEU A 178 -1.00 -7.16 -13.31
C LEU A 178 -2.49 -6.85 -13.47
N ARG A 179 -2.89 -5.66 -13.01
CA ARG A 179 -4.20 -5.10 -13.31
C ARG A 179 -4.09 -3.65 -13.66
N THR A 180 -4.86 -3.21 -14.65
CA THR A 180 -4.87 -1.81 -15.04
C THR A 180 -6.23 -1.40 -15.57
N SER A 181 -6.58 -0.13 -15.36
CA SER A 181 -7.70 0.52 -16.06
C SER A 181 -7.30 1.10 -17.43
N MET A 182 -6.00 1.13 -17.75
CA MET A 182 -5.46 1.66 -19.00
C MET A 182 -4.51 0.65 -19.64
N TYR A 183 -5.04 -0.18 -20.55
CA TYR A 183 -4.29 -1.28 -21.14
C TYR A 183 -3.04 -0.83 -21.92
N SER A 184 -3.05 0.37 -22.52
CA SER A 184 -1.87 0.95 -23.19
C SER A 184 -0.66 1.17 -22.26
N ALA A 185 -0.88 1.26 -20.94
CA ALA A 185 0.19 1.38 -19.93
C ALA A 185 0.64 0.04 -19.33
N ALA A 186 -0.04 -1.06 -19.65
CA ALA A 186 0.11 -2.36 -18.98
C ALA A 186 1.57 -2.81 -18.86
N PHE A 187 2.35 -2.62 -19.92
CA PHE A 187 3.74 -3.08 -20.03
C PHE A 187 4.77 -1.95 -20.19
N VAL A 188 4.33 -0.69 -20.08
CA VAL A 188 5.23 0.47 -20.13
C VAL A 188 6.07 0.51 -18.86
N ARG A 189 7.37 0.79 -18.99
CA ARG A 189 8.23 1.11 -17.83
C ARG A 189 7.85 2.49 -17.32
N LEU A 190 7.29 2.56 -16.12
CA LEU A 190 6.81 3.79 -15.51
C LEU A 190 7.80 4.22 -14.42
N PRO A 191 8.14 5.53 -14.32
CA PRO A 191 8.94 6.04 -13.21
C PRO A 191 8.15 5.95 -11.89
N ALA A 192 8.86 6.08 -10.77
CA ALA A 192 8.21 6.13 -9.45
C ALA A 192 7.39 7.42 -9.27
N SER A 193 7.90 8.54 -9.79
CA SER A 193 7.21 9.82 -9.88
C SER A 193 7.73 10.61 -11.09
N GLY A 194 6.94 11.55 -11.61
CA GLY A 194 7.37 12.46 -12.70
C GLY A 194 6.39 12.43 -13.87
N THR A 195 6.92 12.32 -15.09
CA THR A 195 6.10 12.22 -16.30
C THR A 195 6.47 11.00 -17.14
N ALA A 196 5.51 10.46 -17.89
CA ALA A 196 5.71 9.40 -18.85
C ALA A 196 4.84 9.64 -20.09
N THR A 197 5.33 9.27 -21.26
CA THR A 197 4.53 9.30 -22.50
C THR A 197 3.98 7.91 -22.76
N ILE A 198 2.66 7.79 -22.86
CA ILE A 198 1.96 6.51 -23.08
C ILE A 198 1.03 6.68 -24.26
N ALA A 199 1.20 5.84 -25.29
CA ALA A 199 0.45 5.95 -26.55
C ALA A 199 0.46 7.37 -27.15
N GLY A 200 1.61 8.07 -27.07
CA GLY A 200 1.77 9.42 -27.62
C GLY A 200 1.21 10.56 -26.76
N HIS A 201 0.71 10.26 -25.55
CA HIS A 201 0.19 11.29 -24.64
C HIS A 201 1.05 11.40 -23.38
N PRO A 202 1.35 12.63 -22.90
CA PRO A 202 2.03 12.82 -21.64
C PRO A 202 1.07 12.55 -20.47
N TYR A 203 1.60 11.90 -19.44
CA TYR A 203 0.94 11.68 -18.17
C TYR A 203 1.87 12.09 -17.04
N ARG A 204 1.30 12.70 -16.00
CA ARG A 204 1.92 12.78 -14.67
C ARG A 204 1.79 11.42 -14.01
N VAL A 205 2.87 10.97 -13.41
CA VAL A 205 3.00 9.65 -12.81
C VAL A 205 3.36 9.83 -11.35
N HIS A 206 2.63 9.14 -10.49
CA HIS A 206 3.02 8.91 -9.11
C HIS A 206 2.75 7.45 -8.76
N SER A 207 3.57 6.90 -7.87
CA SER A 207 3.42 5.52 -7.43
C SER A 207 3.63 5.38 -5.95
N PHE A 208 3.11 4.28 -5.42
CA PHE A 208 3.33 3.86 -4.05
C PHE A 208 3.46 2.35 -3.98
N HIS A 209 4.08 1.88 -2.89
CA HIS A 209 4.31 0.47 -2.63
C HIS A 209 3.37 -0.02 -1.53
N GLU A 210 2.81 -1.21 -1.75
CA GLU A 210 1.94 -1.91 -0.81
C GLU A 210 2.24 -3.40 -0.83
N SER A 211 1.48 -4.18 -0.06
CA SER A 211 1.52 -5.64 -0.12
C SER A 211 0.20 -6.25 -0.59
N ALA A 212 0.30 -7.42 -1.23
CA ALA A 212 -0.80 -8.31 -1.56
C ALA A 212 -0.75 -9.57 -0.66
N LEU A 213 -1.62 -10.55 -0.94
CA LEU A 213 -1.62 -11.83 -0.25
C LEU A 213 -0.23 -12.46 -0.15
N GLY A 214 0.11 -12.97 1.04
CA GLY A 214 1.41 -13.60 1.28
C GLY A 214 2.57 -12.62 1.45
N GLY A 215 2.29 -11.32 1.61
CA GLY A 215 3.32 -10.28 1.71
C GLY A 215 3.99 -9.99 0.38
N GLU A 216 3.34 -10.34 -0.74
CA GLU A 216 3.87 -10.04 -2.06
C GLU A 216 3.95 -8.52 -2.25
N PRO A 217 5.13 -7.94 -2.56
CA PRO A 217 5.22 -6.52 -2.82
C PRO A 217 4.46 -6.18 -4.10
N VAL A 218 3.65 -5.14 -4.02
CA VAL A 218 2.97 -4.56 -5.18
C VAL A 218 3.36 -3.10 -5.32
N THR A 219 3.45 -2.64 -6.56
CA THR A 219 3.55 -1.22 -6.88
C THR A 219 2.28 -0.79 -7.59
N VAL A 220 1.72 0.31 -7.13
CA VAL A 220 0.55 0.94 -7.70
C VAL A 220 0.98 2.26 -8.31
N TRP A 221 0.73 2.44 -9.61
CA TRP A 221 0.90 3.71 -10.31
C TRP A 221 -0.46 4.36 -10.53
N ILE A 222 -0.49 5.66 -10.32
CA ILE A 222 -1.57 6.57 -10.66
C ILE A 222 -1.07 7.45 -11.80
N LEU A 223 -1.86 7.52 -12.87
CA LEU A 223 -1.57 8.34 -14.03
C LEU A 223 -2.66 9.39 -14.20
N GLU A 224 -2.23 10.65 -14.21
CA GLU A 224 -3.07 11.81 -14.44
C GLU A 224 -2.62 12.48 -15.74
N ARG A 225 -3.59 12.94 -16.54
CA ARG A 225 -3.30 13.61 -17.81
C ARG A 225 -3.25 15.12 -17.62
#